data_AF-A0A6M1ZI85-F1
#
_entry.id   AF-A0A6M1ZI85-F1
#
_cell.length_a   1.000
_cell.length_b   1.000
_cell.length_c   1.000
_cell.angle_alpha   90.00
_cell.angle_beta   90.00
_cell.angle_gamma   90.00
#
_symmetry.space_group_name_H-M   'P 1'
#
loop_
_entity.id
_entity.type
_entity.pdbx_description
1 polymer ?
#
loop_
_entity_poly.entity_id
_entity_poly.type
_entity_poly.pdbx_seq_one_letter_code
_entity_poly.pdbx_strand_id
1 'polypeptide(L)'
;IAKKSLDLSKINPKIYIQLEKQYLKDGKKSIFKALKNAEESLQKHKDKLPNLKYKSQVEGTIKNVEKQIETLKKIIVDKEL
;
A
#
# COMPACT_ATOMS: atom_id res chain seq x y z
N ILE A 1 15.78 -5.54 -13.30
CA ILE A 1 14.77 -5.42 -12.22
C ILE A 1 13.42 -5.30 -12.89
N ALA A 2 12.54 -6.30 -12.74
CA ALA A 2 11.25 -6.32 -13.45
C ALA A 2 10.45 -5.04 -13.13
N LYS A 3 10.11 -4.26 -14.16
CA LYS A 3 9.14 -3.16 -14.05
C LYS A 3 7.80 -3.78 -13.69
N LYS A 4 7.51 -3.89 -12.39
CA LYS A 4 6.19 -4.30 -11.92
C LYS A 4 5.23 -3.21 -12.40
N SER A 5 4.48 -3.50 -13.46
CA SER A 5 3.52 -2.58 -14.06
C SER A 5 2.49 -2.21 -13.00
N LEU A 6 2.37 -0.92 -12.73
CA LEU A 6 1.45 -0.38 -11.73
C LEU A 6 0.01 -0.55 -12.23
N ASP A 7 -0.85 -1.17 -11.44
CA ASP A 7 -2.23 -1.41 -11.84
C ASP A 7 -3.13 -0.24 -11.41
N LEU A 8 -3.40 0.65 -12.35
CA LEU A 8 -4.16 1.89 -12.10
C LEU A 8 -5.60 1.62 -11.66
N SER A 9 -6.17 0.44 -11.96
CA SER A 9 -7.52 0.05 -11.50
C SER A 9 -7.58 -0.23 -9.99
N LYS A 10 -6.42 -0.41 -9.35
CA LYS A 10 -6.28 -0.72 -7.92
C LYS A 10 -5.98 0.52 -7.06
N ILE A 11 -5.86 1.69 -7.68
CA ILE A 11 -5.58 2.94 -6.97
C ILE A 11 -6.84 3.43 -6.29
N ASN A 12 -6.71 3.82 -5.02
CA ASN A 12 -7.80 4.44 -4.28
C ASN A 12 -7.62 5.97 -4.29
N PRO A 13 -8.49 6.73 -4.99
CA PRO A 13 -8.35 8.18 -5.13
C PRO A 13 -8.36 8.92 -3.78
N LYS A 14 -9.17 8.46 -2.82
CA LYS A 14 -9.27 9.07 -1.49
C LYS A 14 -7.96 8.92 -0.72
N ILE A 15 -7.35 7.73 -0.78
CA ILE A 15 -6.06 7.46 -0.14
C ILE A 15 -4.96 8.25 -0.84
N TYR A 16 -4.99 8.34 -2.18
CA TYR A 16 -4.02 9.12 -2.94
C TYR A 16 -4.00 10.58 -2.48
N ILE A 17 -5.16 11.24 -2.41
CA ILE A 17 -5.27 12.63 -1.96
C ILE A 17 -4.76 12.80 -0.51
N GLN A 18 -5.04 11.84 0.37
CA GLN A 18 -4.54 11.87 1.76
C GLN A 18 -3.01 11.78 1.81
N LEU A 19 -2.42 10.86 1.04
CA LEU A 19 -0.98 10.69 0.96
C LEU A 19 -0.30 11.89 0.30
N GLU A 20 -0.94 12.54 -0.68
CA GLU A 20 -0.42 13.77 -1.26
C GLU A 20 -0.36 14.90 -0.22
N LYS A 21 -1.42 15.07 0.59
CA LYS A 21 -1.40 16.03 1.71
C LYS A 21 -0.31 15.70 2.73
N GLN A 22 -0.11 14.41 3.02
CA GLN A 22 0.94 13.95 3.91
C GLN A 22 2.34 14.25 3.34
N TYR A 23 2.55 14.00 2.04
CA TYR A 23 3.79 14.35 1.35
C TYR A 23 4.08 15.85 1.43
N LEU A 24 3.08 16.70 1.17
CA LEU A 24 3.23 18.15 1.24
C LEU A 24 3.56 18.66 2.65
N LYS A 25 3.06 17.97 3.69
CA LYS A 25 3.25 18.36 5.09
C LYS A 25 4.55 17.81 5.71
N ASP A 26 4.79 16.51 5.54
CA ASP A 26 5.82 15.75 6.25
C ASP A 26 7.02 15.37 5.34
N GLY A 27 6.92 15.65 4.04
CA GLY A 27 7.94 15.36 3.05
C GLY A 27 8.03 13.89 2.64
N LYS A 28 8.93 13.57 1.70
CA LYS A 28 9.05 12.24 1.08
C LYS A 28 9.29 11.08 2.05
N LYS A 29 10.01 11.32 3.14
CA LYS A 29 10.31 10.29 4.15
C LYS A 29 9.03 9.67 4.73
N SER A 30 7.96 10.46 4.85
CA SER A 30 6.66 9.99 5.34
C SER A 30 6.04 8.93 4.43
N ILE A 31 6.14 9.11 3.10
CA ILE A 31 5.61 8.20 2.08
C ILE A 31 6.36 6.87 2.10
N PHE A 32 7.69 6.90 2.15
CA PHE A 32 8.49 5.67 2.25
C PHE A 32 8.25 4.91 3.56
N LYS A 33 8.08 5.63 4.67
CA LYS A 33 7.70 5.03 5.96
C LYS A 33 6.32 4.36 5.89
N ALA A 34 5.35 5.03 5.27
CA ALA A 34 4.01 4.47 5.06
C ALA A 34 4.05 3.22 4.16
N LEU A 35 4.86 3.23 3.09
CA LEU A 35 5.07 2.07 2.22
C LEU A 35 5.65 0.88 3.00
N LYS A 36 6.74 1.10 3.72
CA LYS A 36 7.38 0.04 4.52
C LYS A 36 6.40 -0.57 5.53
N ASN A 37 5.66 0.25 6.25
CA ASN A 37 4.69 -0.22 7.23
C ASN A 37 3.55 -1.03 6.58
N ALA A 38 3.08 -0.62 5.40
CA ALA A 38 2.05 -1.34 4.66
C ALA A 38 2.57 -2.69 4.16
N GLU A 39 3.81 -2.76 3.67
CA GLU A 39 4.46 -4.01 3.24
C GLU A 39 4.67 -4.98 4.42
N GLU A 40 5.12 -4.49 5.58
CA GLU A 40 5.24 -5.29 6.80
C GLU A 40 3.87 -5.81 7.29
N SER A 41 2.83 -4.97 7.22
CA SER A 41 1.45 -5.38 7.54
C SER A 41 0.96 -6.47 6.58
N LEU A 42 1.21 -6.31 5.28
CA LEU A 42 0.84 -7.30 4.27
C LEU A 42 1.50 -8.64 4.57
N GLN A 43 2.80 -8.64 4.88
CA GLN A 43 3.53 -9.86 5.21
C GLN A 43 2.94 -10.54 6.45
N LYS A 44 2.71 -9.78 7.53
CA LYS A 44 2.09 -10.31 8.76
C LYS A 44 0.71 -10.94 8.51
N HIS A 45 -0.09 -10.37 7.61
CA HIS A 45 -1.39 -10.94 7.27
C HIS A 45 -1.26 -12.19 6.39
N LYS A 46 -0.31 -12.20 5.45
CA LYS A 46 -0.01 -13.38 4.62
C LYS A 46 0.52 -14.55 5.45
N ASP A 47 1.36 -14.29 6.45
CA ASP A 47 1.90 -15.32 7.35
C ASP A 47 0.82 -15.91 8.28
N LYS A 48 -0.20 -15.12 8.62
CA LYS A 48 -1.33 -15.58 9.44
C LYS A 48 -2.37 -16.38 8.66
N LEU A 49 -2.52 -16.11 7.36
CA LEU A 49 -3.54 -16.72 6.50
C LEU A 49 -3.61 -18.26 6.55
N PRO A 50 -2.48 -19.00 6.54
CA PRO A 50 -2.50 -20.47 6.57
C PRO A 50 -3.07 -21.04 7.88
N ASN A 51 -2.89 -20.32 8.98
CA ASN A 51 -3.18 -20.78 10.34
C ASN A 51 -4.57 -20.33 10.85
N LEU A 52 -5.38 -19.68 10.01
CA LEU A 52 -6.67 -19.11 10.42
C LEU A 52 -7.86 -20.00 10.01
N LYS A 53 -8.76 -20.20 10.98
CA LYS A 53 -10.05 -20.89 10.79
C LYS A 53 -11.00 -20.14 9.86
N TYR A 54 -10.95 -18.80 9.87
CA TYR A 54 -11.76 -17.94 9.00
C TYR A 54 -10.87 -17.04 8.15
N LYS A 55 -10.63 -17.45 6.90
CA LYS A 55 -9.69 -16.80 5.98
C LYS A 55 -10.25 -15.53 5.33
N SER A 56 -11.58 -15.47 5.12
CA SER A 56 -12.26 -14.39 4.38
C SER A 56 -12.00 -12.99 4.94
N GLN A 57 -11.97 -12.84 6.28
CA GLN A 57 -11.69 -11.55 6.91
C GLN A 57 -10.26 -11.08 6.64
N VAL A 58 -9.29 -11.99 6.71
CA VAL A 58 -7.88 -11.67 6.48
C VAL A 58 -7.58 -11.45 5.00
N GLU A 59 -8.26 -12.17 4.10
CA GLU A 59 -8.20 -11.92 2.66
C GLU A 59 -8.70 -10.52 2.28
N GLY A 60 -9.79 -10.06 2.90
CA GLY A 60 -10.30 -8.70 2.72
C GLY A 60 -9.28 -7.64 3.15
N THR A 61 -8.66 -7.85 4.32
CA THR A 61 -7.59 -6.97 4.81
C THR A 61 -6.38 -6.98 3.90
N ILE A 62 -5.94 -8.15 3.43
CA ILE A 62 -4.82 -8.29 2.48
C ILE A 62 -5.11 -7.47 1.21
N LYS A 63 -6.29 -7.62 0.60
CA LYS A 63 -6.67 -6.85 -0.60
C LYS A 63 -6.65 -5.35 -0.36
N ASN A 64 -7.09 -4.89 0.81
CA ASN A 64 -7.08 -3.46 1.15
C ASN A 64 -5.65 -2.93 1.32
N VAL A 65 -4.78 -3.68 2.02
CA VAL A 65 -3.37 -3.32 2.19
C VAL A 65 -2.64 -3.34 0.84
N GLU A 66 -2.92 -4.30 -0.04
CA GLU A 66 -2.35 -4.34 -1.39
C GLU A 66 -2.75 -3.11 -2.23
N LYS A 67 -4.02 -2.69 -2.17
CA LYS A 67 -4.46 -1.43 -2.81
C LYS A 67 -3.77 -0.19 -2.23
N GLN A 68 -3.54 -0.17 -0.92
CA GLN A 68 -2.82 0.92 -0.27
C GLN A 68 -1.36 0.98 -0.74
N ILE A 69 -0.69 -0.17 -0.86
CA ILE A 69 0.67 -0.27 -1.39
C ILE A 69 0.74 0.22 -2.84
N GLU A 70 -0.20 -0.19 -3.70
CA GLU A 70 -0.25 0.27 -5.09
C GLU A 70 -0.45 1.80 -5.15
N THR A 71 -1.29 2.36 -4.29
CA THR A 71 -1.51 3.81 -4.21
C THR A 71 -0.25 4.56 -3.74
N LEU A 72 0.47 4.03 -2.77
CA LEU A 72 1.76 4.57 -2.30
C LEU A 72 2.82 4.55 -3.41
N LYS A 73 2.92 3.44 -4.15
CA LYS A 73 3.83 3.30 -5.29
C LYS A 73 3.49 4.29 -6.41
N LYS A 74 2.20 4.50 -6.68
CA LYS A 74 1.74 5.48 -7.67
C LYS A 74 2.22 6.89 -7.32
N ILE A 75 2.10 7.31 -6.06
CA ILE A 75 2.62 8.61 -5.60
C ILE A 75 4.12 8.72 -5.78
N ILE A 76 4.87 7.67 -5.44
CA ILE A 76 6.33 7.66 -5.60
C ILE A 76 6.71 7.89 -7.07
N VAL A 77 6.01 7.24 -8.00
CA VAL A 77 6.21 7.43 -9.44
C VAL A 77 5.78 8.83 -9.88
N ASP A 78 4.60 9.29 -9.47
CA ASP A 78 4.02 10.57 -9.93
C ASP A 78 4.75 11.80 -9.40
N LYS A 79 5.43 11.67 -8.26
CA LYS A 79 6.18 12.74 -7.62
C LYS A 79 7.70 12.56 -7.72
N GLU A 80 8.16 11.52 -8.43
CA GLU A 80 9.58 11.20 -8.64
C GLU A 80 10.40 11.16 -7.33
N LEU A 81 9.90 10.44 -6.30
CA LEU A 81 10.45 10.46 -4.92
C LEU A 81 11.73 9.65 -4.69
#